data_AF-X8CCJ8-F1
#
_entry.id   AF-X8CCJ8-F1
#
_cell.length_a   1.000
_cell.length_b   1.000
_cell.length_c   1.000
_cell.angle_alpha   90.00
_cell.angle_beta   90.00
_cell.angle_gamma   90.00
#
_symmetry.space_group_name_H-M   'P 1'
#
loop_
_entity.id
_entity.type
_entity.pdbx_description
1 polymer ?
#
loop_
_entity_poly.entity_id
_entity_poly.type
_entity_poly.pdbx_seq_one_letter_code
_entity_poly.pdbx_strand_id
1 'polypeptide(L)'
;MPPPEDPEDYVAPAAQRVRAGTLLLANTDLLEPTFRRSVIYIVEHNDGGTLGVVLNRASETAVYNVLPQWTNLSAKPKTMFIGAR
;
A
#
# COMPACT_ATOMS: atom_id res chain seq x y z
N MET A 1 16.39 -6.62 23.30
CA MET A 1 16.32 -5.16 23.06
C MET A 1 14.93 -4.71 23.49
N PRO A 2 14.79 -3.76 24.40
CA PRO A 2 13.48 -3.21 24.73
C PRO A 2 12.86 -2.55 23.49
N PRO A 3 11.53 -2.57 23.33
CA PRO A 3 10.88 -1.84 22.25
C PRO A 3 11.20 -0.34 22.37
N PRO A 4 11.47 0.37 21.26
CA PRO A 4 11.74 1.81 21.29
C PRO A 4 10.52 2.55 21.83
N GLU A 5 10.74 3.45 22.79
CA GLU A 5 9.70 4.25 23.46
C GLU A 5 9.21 5.42 22.59
N ASP A 6 10.05 5.88 21.64
CA ASP A 6 9.73 6.93 20.69
C ASP A 6 9.52 6.33 19.28
N PRO A 7 8.38 6.58 18.61
CA PRO A 7 8.18 6.16 17.22
C PRO A 7 9.23 6.72 16.24
N GLU A 8 9.90 7.82 16.56
CA GLU A 8 10.98 8.40 15.74
C GLU A 8 12.28 7.58 15.81
N ASP A 9 12.48 6.80 16.89
CA ASP A 9 13.64 5.93 17.10
C ASP A 9 13.47 4.55 16.44
N TYR A 10 12.36 4.30 15.74
CA TYR A 10 12.19 3.12 14.92
C TYR A 10 13.06 3.23 13.66
N VAL A 11 14.32 2.85 13.78
CA VAL A 11 15.18 2.57 12.64
C VAL A 11 14.71 1.25 12.04
N ALA A 12 14.03 1.31 10.89
CA ALA A 12 13.68 0.11 10.14
C ALA A 12 14.94 -0.75 9.96
N PRO A 13 14.89 -2.05 10.25
CA PRO A 13 16.06 -2.91 10.21
C PRO A 13 16.76 -2.79 8.86
N ALA A 14 18.10 -2.80 8.90
CA ALA A 14 19.02 -2.60 7.77
C ALA A 14 18.40 -3.07 6.44
N ALA A 15 17.92 -2.09 5.67
CA ALA A 15 17.25 -2.21 4.38
C ALA A 15 16.52 -3.54 4.18
N GLN A 16 15.28 -3.64 4.65
CA GLN A 16 14.32 -4.60 4.08
C GLN A 16 14.38 -4.41 2.56
N ARG A 17 15.11 -5.29 1.84
CA ARG A 17 15.30 -5.16 0.40
C ARG A 17 13.91 -5.18 -0.21
N VAL A 18 13.55 -4.11 -0.92
CA VAL A 18 12.26 -4.02 -1.58
C VAL A 18 12.15 -5.19 -2.54
N ARG A 19 11.04 -5.93 -2.43
CA ARG A 19 10.72 -7.10 -3.26
C ARG A 19 9.21 -7.28 -3.26
N ALA A 20 8.73 -8.15 -4.16
CA ALA A 20 7.36 -8.60 -4.11
C ALA A 20 7.00 -9.10 -2.69
N GLY A 21 5.87 -8.63 -2.17
CA GLY A 21 5.40 -8.93 -0.82
C GLY A 21 5.75 -7.88 0.24
N THR A 22 6.61 -6.90 -0.06
CA THR A 22 6.93 -5.82 0.87
C THR A 22 5.77 -4.83 0.99
N LEU A 23 5.52 -4.33 2.21
CA LEU A 23 4.63 -3.19 2.47
C LEU A 23 5.48 -1.93 2.70
N LEU A 24 5.20 -0.87 1.95
CA LEU A 24 5.74 0.46 2.19
C LEU A 24 4.70 1.28 2.96
N LEU A 25 5.09 1.79 4.12
CA LEU A 25 4.26 2.64 4.95
C LEU A 25 4.72 4.09 4.79
N ALA A 26 3.80 4.97 4.42
CA ALA A 26 4.10 6.39 4.36
C ALA A 26 4.43 6.92 5.76
N ASN A 27 5.54 7.65 5.87
CA ASN A 27 5.85 8.42 7.08
C ASN A 27 4.69 9.40 7.38
N THR A 28 4.41 9.64 8.65
CA THR A 28 3.39 10.59 9.12
C THR A 28 3.62 12.00 8.60
N ASP A 29 4.88 12.38 8.39
CA ASP A 29 5.29 13.70 7.91
C ASP A 29 5.30 13.82 6.39
N LEU A 30 5.01 12.73 5.66
CA LEU A 30 4.86 12.78 4.22
C LEU A 30 3.55 13.47 3.85
N LEU A 31 3.65 14.77 3.58
CA LEU A 31 2.50 15.64 3.25
C LEU A 31 2.09 15.59 1.77
N GLU A 32 2.93 15.02 0.90
CA GLU A 32 2.65 14.88 -0.53
C GLU A 32 1.33 14.10 -0.74
N PRO A 33 0.33 14.67 -1.44
CA PRO A 33 -1.02 14.08 -1.49
C PRO A 33 -1.11 12.65 -2.04
N THR A 34 -0.30 12.33 -3.04
CA THR A 34 -0.31 11.03 -3.74
C THR A 34 0.05 9.89 -2.79
N PHE A 35 0.94 10.11 -1.82
CA PHE A 35 1.39 9.04 -0.92
C PHE A 35 1.10 9.30 0.56
N ARG A 36 0.56 10.47 0.92
CA ARG A 36 0.19 10.79 2.30
C ARG A 36 -0.66 9.70 2.94
N ARG A 37 -0.18 9.18 4.09
CA ARG A 37 -0.82 8.11 4.87
C ARG A 37 -1.16 6.86 4.05
N SER A 38 -0.39 6.55 3.01
CA SER A 38 -0.60 5.35 2.19
C SER A 38 0.07 4.12 2.78
N VAL A 39 -0.55 2.96 2.53
CA VAL A 39 0.06 1.62 2.69
C VAL A 39 0.15 1.03 1.29
N ILE A 40 1.37 0.83 0.78
CA ILE A 40 1.61 0.33 -0.58
C ILE A 40 2.12 -1.10 -0.52
N TYR A 41 1.44 -2.01 -1.20
CA TYR A 41 1.91 -3.38 -1.41
C TYR A 41 2.71 -3.48 -2.69
N ILE A 42 3.93 -4.00 -2.60
CA ILE A 42 4.80 -4.22 -3.75
C ILE A 42 4.42 -5.55 -4.40
N VAL A 43 3.91 -5.44 -5.63
CA VAL A 43 3.55 -6.58 -6.47
C VAL A 43 4.80 -7.11 -7.17
N GLU A 44 5.65 -6.20 -7.66
CA GLU A 44 6.87 -6.53 -8.40
C GLU A 44 7.95 -5.47 -8.16
N HIS A 45 9.21 -5.92 -8.10
CA HIS A 45 10.39 -5.06 -8.06
C HIS A 45 11.53 -5.77 -8.79
N ASN A 46 12.03 -5.16 -9.86
CA ASN A 46 13.11 -5.67 -10.70
C ASN A 46 13.92 -4.50 -11.28
N ASP A 47 14.90 -4.80 -12.13
CA ASP A 47 15.79 -3.78 -12.73
C ASP A 47 15.06 -2.78 -13.65
N GLY A 48 13.86 -3.12 -14.13
CA GLY A 48 12.97 -2.25 -14.90
C GLY A 48 12.07 -1.36 -14.06
N GLY A 49 12.03 -1.55 -12.73
CA GLY A 49 11.30 -0.68 -11.81
C GLY A 49 10.47 -1.43 -10.77
N THR A 50 9.53 -0.71 -10.17
CA THR A 50 8.68 -1.21 -9.08
C THR A 50 7.22 -0.99 -9.41
N LEU A 51 6.41 -2.04 -9.26
CA LEU A 51 4.96 -1.96 -9.30
C LEU A 51 4.40 -2.17 -7.89
N GLY A 52 3.61 -1.20 -7.44
CA GLY A 52 2.91 -1.27 -6.16
C GLY A 52 1.46 -0.80 -6.26
N VAL A 53 0.63 -1.27 -5.33
CA VAL A 53 -0.79 -0.90 -5.22
C VAL A 53 -1.09 -0.34 -3.83
N VAL A 54 -1.91 0.71 -3.76
CA VAL A 54 -2.32 1.32 -2.48
C VAL A 54 -3.46 0.50 -1.88
N LEU A 55 -3.28 0.03 -0.64
CA LEU A 55 -4.22 -0.86 0.02
C LEU A 55 -5.28 -0.15 0.86
N ASN A 56 -5.08 1.11 1.22
CA ASN A 56 -5.90 1.80 2.23
C ASN A 56 -6.66 3.02 1.70
N ARG A 57 -6.88 3.07 0.39
CA ARG A 57 -7.65 4.13 -0.28
C ARG A 57 -8.76 3.55 -1.12
N ALA A 58 -9.85 3.19 -0.45
CA ALA A 58 -11.09 2.79 -1.12
C ALA A 58 -11.65 3.97 -1.92
N SER A 59 -12.18 3.69 -3.11
CA SER A 59 -13.01 4.63 -3.86
C SER A 59 -14.49 4.40 -3.56
N GLU A 60 -15.35 5.25 -4.13
CA GLU A 60 -16.80 5.10 -4.09
C GLU A 60 -17.32 4.15 -5.21
N THR A 61 -16.44 3.64 -6.07
CA THR A 61 -16.81 2.80 -7.21
C THR A 61 -16.92 1.34 -6.81
N ALA A 62 -18.14 0.79 -6.80
CA ALA A 62 -18.36 -0.64 -6.54
C ALA A 62 -17.67 -1.53 -7.59
N VAL A 63 -17.11 -2.67 -7.15
CA VAL A 63 -16.47 -3.66 -8.03
C VAL A 63 -17.44 -4.14 -9.12
N TYR A 64 -18.72 -4.34 -8.78
CA TYR A 64 -19.73 -4.80 -9.73
C TYR A 64 -19.88 -3.87 -10.93
N ASN A 65 -19.70 -2.57 -10.75
CA ASN A 65 -19.88 -1.58 -11.81
C ASN A 65 -18.76 -1.62 -12.86
N VAL A 66 -17.58 -2.14 -12.50
CA VAL A 66 -16.39 -2.17 -13.38
C VAL A 66 -16.05 -3.58 -13.82
N LEU A 67 -16.10 -4.54 -12.88
CA LEU A 67 -15.68 -5.92 -13.06
C LEU A 67 -16.76 -6.88 -12.51
N PRO A 68 -17.96 -6.93 -13.11
CA PRO A 68 -19.11 -7.66 -12.56
C PRO A 68 -18.81 -9.14 -12.30
N GLN A 69 -18.08 -9.80 -13.20
CA GLN A 69 -17.69 -11.21 -13.06
C GLN A 69 -16.77 -11.50 -11.84
N TRP A 70 -16.04 -10.49 -11.34
CA TRP A 70 -15.13 -10.62 -10.20
C TRP A 70 -15.80 -10.29 -8.86
N THR A 71 -17.04 -9.80 -8.88
CA THR A 71 -17.77 -9.36 -7.68
C THR A 71 -17.84 -10.42 -6.60
N ASN A 72 -18.00 -11.70 -6.97
CA ASN A 72 -18.11 -12.80 -6.01
C ASN A 72 -16.77 -13.23 -5.42
N LEU A 73 -15.66 -12.92 -6.09
CA LEU A 73 -14.30 -13.21 -5.64
C LEU A 73 -13.70 -12.08 -4.78
N SER A 74 -14.29 -10.87 -4.85
CA SER A 74 -13.82 -9.70 -4.11
C SER A 74 -14.13 -9.78 -2.62
N ALA A 75 -13.13 -9.45 -1.80
CA ALA A 75 -13.28 -9.29 -0.35
C ALA A 75 -14.15 -8.07 0.00
N LYS A 76 -14.67 -8.03 1.23
CA LYS A 76 -15.40 -6.85 1.72
C LYS A 76 -14.42 -5.76 2.17
N PRO A 77 -14.73 -4.46 1.96
CA PRO A 77 -15.84 -3.95 1.14
C PRO A 77 -15.56 -4.17 -0.36
N LYS A 78 -16.60 -4.52 -1.14
CA LYS A 78 -16.50 -4.80 -2.58
C LYS A 78 -16.44 -3.51 -3.42
N THR A 79 -15.48 -2.66 -3.11
CA THR A 79 -15.21 -1.39 -3.79
C THR A 79 -13.83 -1.41 -4.44
N MET A 80 -13.66 -0.61 -5.48
CA MET A 80 -12.37 -0.41 -6.13
C MET A 80 -11.45 0.40 -5.22
N PHE A 81 -10.15 0.18 -5.33
CA PHE A 81 -9.14 0.95 -4.61
C PHE A 81 -8.38 1.84 -5.59
N ILE A 82 -8.07 3.06 -5.14
CA ILE A 82 -7.37 4.05 -5.96
C ILE A 82 -5.88 3.73 -5.91
N GLY A 83 -5.27 3.47 -7.07
CA GLY A 83 -3.82 3.31 -7.20
C GLY A 83 -3.06 4.62 -6.98
N ALA A 84 -1.73 4.53 -6.92
CA ALA A 84 -0.90 5.72 -7.06
C ALA A 84 -0.84 6.13 -8.54
N ARG A 85 -0.71 7.43 -8.80
CA ARG A 85 -0.49 7.96 -10.15
C ARG A 85 0.98 7.90 -10.54
#